data_AF-A0A5D4KH74-F1
#
_entry.id   AF-A0A5D4KH74-F1
#
_cell.length_a   1.000
_cell.length_b   1.000
_cell.length_c   1.000
_cell.angle_alpha   90.00
_cell.angle_beta   90.00
_cell.angle_gamma   90.00
#
_symmetry.space_group_name_H-M   'P 1'
#
loop_
_entity.id
_entity.type
_entity.pdbx_description
1 polymer ?
#
loop_
_entity_poly.entity_id
_entity_poly.type
_entity_poly.pdbx_seq_one_letter_code
_entity_poly.pdbx_strand_id
1 'polypeptide(L)'
;MRRLLKIICCTLLFFILGTVTAAAEGEDAEQNTPMGEKLLEEQLERLEMDELKVYWEDVMTQYGGFLPESQKGSLVDFIKGDKQFSFKAWFSGILHFAFQELIMNGKLLGTLILLTIFSMFLQSLQNAFEGGNVSKVAYAIVFMVLIIIALNSFHVAIDYTKEAIGTMTNFIIALIPLLLALIASSGGLISAAFFHPLIIFLMNTSGLLIQNIVLPLLFLSALLSIVSTLSPQYKVTQLANLLRNWSIGLLGIFMTVFLGVISVQGATAAVTDGITVRTAKFVTGNFVPVIGRMFTDAADTVISASVLLKNTVGIAGVAILLMIAAFPAIKILMIALIYKLAAALLQPLGGGPVITCLDTISKSVIYVFAALAIVSFMFFLSITIMIAAGNITLMVR
;
A
#
# COMPACT_ATOMS: atom_id res chain seq x y z
N MET A 1 49.00 21.90 -8.11
CA MET A 1 48.07 22.79 -8.87
C MET A 1 48.12 22.63 -10.40
N ARG A 2 49.28 22.60 -11.07
CA ARG A 2 49.34 22.52 -12.55
C ARG A 2 48.76 21.26 -13.20
N ARG A 3 48.68 20.11 -12.49
CA ARG A 3 48.03 18.88 -12.99
C ARG A 3 46.49 18.89 -12.85
N LEU A 4 45.97 19.50 -11.79
CA LEU A 4 44.52 19.69 -11.58
C LEU A 4 43.92 20.67 -12.60
N LEU A 5 44.66 21.73 -12.95
CA LEU A 5 44.23 22.69 -13.97
C LEU A 5 44.14 22.05 -15.38
N LYS A 6 45.04 21.11 -15.71
CA LYS A 6 45.00 20.37 -16.98
C LYS A 6 43.85 19.38 -17.06
N ILE A 7 43.48 18.74 -15.94
CA ILE A 7 42.35 17.82 -15.89
C ILE A 7 41.03 18.59 -16.01
N ILE A 8 40.89 19.72 -15.32
CA ILE A 8 39.71 20.60 -15.42
C ILE A 8 39.57 21.19 -16.82
N CYS A 9 40.69 21.57 -17.46
CA CYS A 9 40.69 22.07 -18.85
C CYS A 9 40.34 20.97 -19.86
N CYS A 10 40.80 19.72 -19.68
CA CYS A 10 40.41 18.59 -20.53
C CYS A 10 38.92 18.22 -20.37
N THR A 11 38.37 18.29 -19.15
CA THR A 11 36.94 18.01 -18.92
C THR A 11 36.03 19.12 -19.45
N LEU A 12 36.48 20.38 -19.44
CA LEU A 12 35.76 21.50 -20.07
C LEU A 12 35.85 21.46 -21.60
N LEU A 13 36.99 21.04 -22.18
CA LEU A 13 37.14 20.89 -23.63
C LEU A 13 36.25 19.75 -24.17
N PHE A 14 36.07 18.66 -23.40
CA PHE A 14 35.21 17.55 -23.79
C PHE A 14 33.71 17.89 -23.71
N PHE A 15 33.32 18.83 -22.84
CA PHE A 15 31.94 19.30 -22.72
C PHE A 15 31.55 20.29 -23.83
N ILE A 16 32.52 21.00 -24.43
CA ILE A 16 32.28 22.00 -25.49
C ILE A 16 32.22 21.34 -26.89
N LEU A 17 32.91 20.22 -27.10
CA LEU A 17 32.90 19.47 -28.38
C LEU A 17 31.71 18.50 -28.54
N GLY A 18 30.88 18.32 -27.51
CA GLY A 18 29.76 17.36 -27.50
C GLY A 18 28.43 17.87 -28.07
N THR A 19 28.35 19.12 -28.55
CA THR A 19 27.13 19.69 -29.14
C THR A 19 27.29 19.95 -30.63
N VAL A 20 27.55 18.88 -31.39
CA VAL A 20 27.30 18.91 -32.84
C VAL A 20 25.81 18.66 -33.03
N THR A 21 25.08 19.75 -33.24
CA THR A 21 23.80 19.73 -33.93
C THR A 21 24.07 19.33 -35.38
N ALA A 22 23.58 18.15 -35.77
CA ALA A 22 23.52 17.76 -37.17
C ALA A 22 22.46 18.63 -37.85
N ALA A 23 22.92 19.67 -38.56
CA ALA A 23 22.13 20.32 -39.59
C ALA A 23 22.13 19.40 -40.83
N ALA A 24 20.96 18.86 -41.17
CA ALA A 24 20.73 18.25 -42.47
C ALA A 24 20.04 19.29 -43.36
N GLU A 25 20.70 19.66 -44.46
CA GLU A 25 20.09 20.31 -45.61
C GLU A 25 19.06 19.36 -46.23
N GLY A 26 17.94 19.92 -46.65
CA GLY A 26 16.75 19.18 -47.04
C GLY A 26 16.87 18.48 -48.39
N GLU A 27 16.20 17.33 -48.48
CA GLU A 27 15.52 16.86 -49.68
C GLU A 27 14.39 15.90 -49.24
N ASP A 28 13.18 16.30 -49.62
CA ASP A 28 11.92 15.57 -49.70
C ASP A 28 11.29 14.88 -48.47
N ALA A 29 9.99 15.14 -48.38
CA ALA A 29 9.09 14.82 -47.29
C ALA A 29 8.71 13.34 -47.25
N GLU A 30 8.98 12.67 -46.13
CA GLU A 30 8.19 11.55 -45.66
C GLU A 30 8.07 11.59 -44.13
N GLN A 31 6.82 11.44 -43.66
CA GLN A 31 6.41 11.57 -42.27
C GLN A 31 7.07 10.50 -41.38
N ASN A 32 8.13 10.89 -40.67
CA ASN A 32 8.69 10.10 -39.57
C ASN A 32 7.83 10.30 -38.31
N THR A 33 6.76 9.52 -38.17
CA THR A 33 6.19 9.19 -36.86
C THR A 33 7.30 8.51 -36.04
N PRO A 34 7.56 8.87 -34.76
CA PRO A 34 8.60 8.22 -33.97
C PRO A 34 8.37 6.71 -33.93
N MET A 35 9.38 5.92 -34.30
CA MET A 35 9.34 4.44 -34.25
C MET A 35 8.88 3.90 -32.87
N GLY A 36 9.07 4.67 -31.80
CA GLY A 36 8.57 4.37 -30.46
C GLY A 36 7.05 4.47 -30.30
N GLU A 37 6.37 5.38 -31.00
CA GLU A 37 4.90 5.50 -30.97
C GLU A 37 4.24 4.34 -31.71
N LYS A 38 4.76 3.95 -32.88
CA LYS A 38 4.24 2.79 -33.65
C LYS A 38 4.45 1.46 -32.91
N LEU A 39 5.60 1.25 -32.26
CA LEU A 39 5.85 0.07 -31.42
C LEU A 39 4.98 0.05 -30.16
N LEU A 40 4.73 1.22 -29.56
CA LEU A 40 3.84 1.35 -28.41
C LEU A 40 2.37 1.09 -28.80
N GLU A 41 1.93 1.57 -29.97
CA GLU A 41 0.59 1.32 -30.51
C GLU A 41 0.39 -0.14 -30.92
N GLU A 42 1.37 -0.78 -31.59
CA GLU A 42 1.29 -2.22 -31.88
C GLU A 42 1.30 -3.10 -30.62
N GLN A 43 2.03 -2.70 -29.57
CA GLN A 43 1.98 -3.39 -28.28
C GLN A 43 0.64 -3.18 -27.58
N LEU A 44 0.09 -1.96 -27.57
CA LEU A 44 -1.22 -1.64 -27.00
C LEU A 44 -2.38 -2.33 -27.73
N GLU A 45 -2.28 -2.54 -29.05
CA GLU A 45 -3.27 -3.28 -29.84
C GLU A 45 -3.15 -4.81 -29.69
N ARG A 46 -1.93 -5.35 -29.47
CA ARG A 46 -1.70 -6.80 -29.27
C ARG A 46 -1.93 -7.29 -27.85
N LEU A 47 -1.79 -6.42 -26.86
CA LEU A 47 -1.96 -6.74 -25.44
C LEU A 47 -3.42 -6.46 -25.09
N GLU A 48 -4.17 -7.49 -24.68
CA GLU A 48 -5.55 -7.39 -24.18
C GLU A 48 -5.58 -6.57 -22.87
N MET A 49 -5.40 -5.25 -22.99
CA MET A 49 -5.44 -4.29 -21.89
C MET A 49 -6.86 -4.09 -21.33
N ASP A 50 -7.84 -4.79 -21.90
CA ASP A 50 -9.25 -4.66 -21.55
C ASP A 50 -9.51 -5.04 -20.09
N GLU A 51 -8.81 -6.05 -19.56
CA GLU A 51 -8.92 -6.36 -18.13
C GLU A 51 -8.35 -5.24 -17.24
N LEU A 52 -7.26 -4.58 -17.65
CA LEU A 52 -6.67 -3.46 -16.92
C LEU A 52 -7.54 -2.21 -16.96
N LYS A 53 -8.25 -1.98 -18.08
CA LYS A 53 -9.22 -0.89 -18.21
C LYS A 53 -10.34 -1.00 -17.19
N VAL A 54 -10.86 -2.22 -16.93
CA VAL A 54 -11.92 -2.43 -15.92
C VAL A 54 -11.49 -1.94 -14.54
N TYR A 55 -10.29 -2.32 -14.08
CA TYR A 55 -9.78 -1.87 -12.78
C TYR A 55 -9.47 -0.37 -12.76
N TRP A 56 -8.99 0.19 -13.87
CA TRP A 56 -8.78 1.63 -13.99
C TRP A 56 -10.10 2.42 -13.94
N GLU A 57 -11.13 1.93 -14.64
CA GLU A 57 -12.46 2.52 -14.63
C GLU A 57 -13.11 2.44 -13.25
N ASP A 58 -12.92 1.35 -12.52
CA ASP A 58 -13.38 1.24 -11.12
C ASP A 58 -12.70 2.29 -10.24
N VAL A 59 -11.37 2.43 -10.33
CA VAL A 59 -10.61 3.46 -9.62
C VAL A 59 -11.09 4.87 -10.00
N MET A 60 -11.32 5.13 -11.29
CA MET A 60 -11.81 6.42 -11.76
C MET A 60 -13.25 6.71 -11.33
N THR A 61 -14.11 5.71 -11.32
CA THR A 61 -15.51 5.83 -10.92
C THR A 61 -15.62 6.11 -9.42
N GLN A 62 -14.86 5.39 -8.61
CA GLN A 62 -14.90 5.53 -7.16
C GLN A 62 -14.10 6.74 -6.66
N TYR A 63 -12.97 7.05 -7.28
CA TYR A 63 -11.99 7.99 -6.73
C TYR A 63 -11.52 9.08 -7.70
N GLY A 64 -12.02 9.13 -8.93
CA GLY A 64 -11.58 10.08 -9.97
C GLY A 64 -11.71 11.55 -9.58
N GLY A 65 -12.64 11.89 -8.67
CA GLY A 65 -12.78 13.24 -8.11
C GLY A 65 -11.56 13.72 -7.30
N PHE A 66 -10.74 12.80 -6.80
CA PHE A 66 -9.56 13.09 -5.98
C PHE A 66 -8.25 12.95 -6.74
N LEU A 67 -8.28 12.42 -7.95
CA LEU A 67 -7.10 12.28 -8.80
C LEU A 67 -6.78 13.63 -9.48
N PRO A 68 -5.49 13.95 -9.69
CA PRO A 68 -5.09 15.15 -10.42
C PRO A 68 -5.76 15.22 -11.80
N GLU A 69 -6.16 16.41 -12.24
CA GLU A 69 -6.69 16.67 -13.60
C GLU A 69 -5.77 16.09 -14.69
N SER A 70 -4.46 16.10 -14.46
CA SER A 70 -3.48 15.56 -15.38
C SER A 70 -3.51 14.04 -15.51
N GLN A 71 -4.19 13.33 -14.61
CA GLN A 71 -4.27 11.87 -14.59
C GLN A 71 -5.71 11.38 -14.84
N LYS A 72 -6.65 12.30 -15.03
CA LYS A 72 -8.02 11.99 -15.49
C LYS A 72 -7.99 11.71 -16.99
N GLY A 73 -8.62 10.61 -17.40
CA GLY A 73 -8.67 10.17 -18.80
C GLY A 73 -8.72 8.65 -18.95
N SER A 74 -8.58 8.18 -20.19
CA SER A 74 -8.44 6.75 -20.48
C SER A 74 -7.13 6.23 -19.89
N LEU A 75 -7.08 4.93 -19.57
CA LEU A 75 -5.86 4.24 -19.18
C LEU A 75 -4.74 4.45 -20.23
N VAL A 76 -5.11 4.54 -21.51
CA VAL A 76 -4.16 4.80 -22.61
C VAL A 76 -3.57 6.21 -22.52
N ASP A 77 -4.36 7.22 -22.15
CA ASP A 77 -3.90 8.61 -22.01
C ASP A 77 -2.96 8.77 -20.80
N PHE A 78 -3.30 8.08 -19.70
CA PHE A 78 -2.45 8.01 -18.50
C PHE A 78 -1.08 7.40 -18.83
N ILE A 79 -1.09 6.33 -19.64
CA ILE A 79 0.09 5.60 -20.07
C ILE A 79 0.97 6.40 -21.05
N LYS A 80 0.36 7.07 -22.04
CA LYS A 80 1.09 7.85 -23.05
C LYS A 80 1.88 9.01 -22.44
N GLY A 81 1.56 9.42 -21.21
CA GLY A 81 2.44 10.26 -20.40
C GLY A 81 2.55 11.70 -20.91
N ASP A 82 1.65 12.14 -21.80
CA ASP A 82 1.61 13.51 -22.35
C ASP A 82 1.45 14.60 -21.28
N LYS A 83 1.18 14.21 -20.03
CA LYS A 83 0.90 15.12 -18.92
C LYS A 83 1.94 14.97 -17.80
N GLN A 84 2.60 16.07 -17.46
CA GLN A 84 3.66 16.10 -16.45
C GLN A 84 3.18 15.58 -15.08
N PHE A 85 3.94 14.65 -14.48
CA PHE A 85 3.66 14.15 -13.13
C PHE A 85 3.89 15.27 -12.10
N SER A 86 2.83 15.70 -11.43
CA SER A 86 2.89 16.75 -10.40
C SER A 86 2.71 16.15 -9.02
N PHE A 87 3.81 16.01 -8.28
CA PHE A 87 3.79 15.54 -6.89
C PHE A 87 2.88 16.41 -6.01
N LYS A 88 2.87 17.73 -6.25
CA LYS A 88 2.02 18.68 -5.53
C LYS A 88 0.53 18.41 -5.75
N ALA A 89 0.13 18.10 -6.98
CA ALA A 89 -1.26 17.80 -7.31
C ALA A 89 -1.72 16.48 -6.67
N TRP A 90 -0.88 15.45 -6.71
CA TRP A 90 -1.14 14.18 -6.03
C TRP A 90 -1.29 14.33 -4.52
N PHE A 91 -0.36 15.05 -3.88
CA PHE A 91 -0.45 15.32 -2.45
C PHE A 91 -1.72 16.09 -2.10
N SER A 92 -2.10 17.09 -2.91
CA SER A 92 -3.35 17.84 -2.72
C SER A 92 -4.59 16.94 -2.86
N GLY A 93 -4.60 16.01 -3.83
CA GLY A 93 -5.70 15.07 -4.04
C GLY A 93 -5.88 14.10 -2.87
N ILE A 94 -4.78 13.50 -2.41
CA ILE A 94 -4.74 12.64 -1.22
C ILE A 94 -5.23 13.39 0.01
N LEU A 95 -4.77 14.63 0.20
CA LEU A 95 -5.18 15.46 1.33
C LEU A 95 -6.68 15.80 1.25
N HIS A 96 -7.19 16.13 0.06
CA HIS A 96 -8.61 16.40 -0.15
C HIS A 96 -9.48 15.18 0.16
N PHE A 97 -9.06 14.00 -0.31
CA PHE A 97 -9.72 12.74 0.01
C PHE A 97 -9.72 12.45 1.51
N ALA A 98 -8.58 12.63 2.18
CA ALA A 98 -8.46 12.43 3.63
C ALA A 98 -9.39 13.40 4.40
N PHE A 99 -9.46 14.67 4.01
CA PHE A 99 -10.39 15.63 4.61
C PHE A 99 -11.85 15.27 4.35
N GLN A 100 -12.19 14.81 3.15
CA GLN A 100 -13.55 14.35 2.85
C GLN A 100 -13.92 13.15 3.71
N GLU A 101 -13.05 12.16 3.84
CA GLU A 101 -13.27 11.02 4.74
C GLU A 101 -13.41 11.47 6.20
N LEU A 102 -12.60 12.43 6.65
CA LEU A 102 -12.73 12.99 7.99
C LEU A 102 -14.10 13.68 8.21
N ILE A 103 -14.58 14.44 7.21
CA ILE A 103 -15.88 15.13 7.25
C ILE A 103 -17.04 14.12 7.19
N MET A 104 -16.97 13.13 6.30
CA MET A 104 -17.99 12.07 6.17
C MET A 104 -18.13 11.27 7.46
N ASN A 105 -17.01 11.00 8.13
CA ASN A 105 -16.98 10.35 9.43
C ASN A 105 -17.08 11.35 10.60
N GLY A 106 -17.33 12.64 10.34
CA GLY A 106 -17.52 13.67 11.36
C GLY A 106 -18.74 13.38 12.25
N LYS A 107 -19.78 12.75 11.69
CA LYS A 107 -20.93 12.26 12.47
C LYS A 107 -20.52 11.22 13.50
N LEU A 108 -19.62 10.29 13.13
CA LEU A 108 -19.07 9.30 14.06
C LEU A 108 -18.31 10.01 15.19
N LEU A 109 -17.40 10.93 14.85
CA LEU A 109 -16.64 11.71 15.82
C LEU A 109 -17.54 12.46 16.81
N GLY A 110 -18.54 13.21 16.30
CA GLY A 110 -19.49 13.95 17.13
C GLY A 110 -20.32 13.04 18.03
N THR A 111 -20.75 11.88 17.51
CA THR A 111 -21.50 10.87 18.28
C THR A 111 -20.64 10.31 19.42
N LEU A 112 -19.38 9.99 19.16
CA LEU A 112 -18.44 9.49 20.18
C LEU A 112 -18.21 10.54 21.28
N ILE A 113 -17.99 11.81 20.91
CA ILE A 113 -17.79 12.90 21.86
C ILE A 113 -19.03 13.08 22.74
N LEU A 114 -20.21 13.22 22.12
CA LEU A 114 -21.46 13.46 22.84
C LEU A 114 -21.78 12.33 23.82
N LEU A 115 -21.73 11.08 23.36
CA LEU A 115 -22.01 9.91 24.21
C LEU A 115 -20.98 9.76 25.32
N THR A 116 -19.71 10.10 25.08
CA THR A 116 -18.68 10.02 26.11
C THR A 116 -18.87 11.10 27.17
N ILE A 117 -19.21 12.33 26.78
CA ILE A 117 -19.57 13.40 27.73
C ILE A 117 -20.79 12.98 28.55
N PHE A 118 -21.81 12.43 27.91
CA PHE A 118 -23.01 11.96 28.61
C PHE A 118 -22.68 10.80 29.57
N SER A 119 -21.83 9.86 29.15
CA SER A 119 -21.34 8.77 30.00
C SER A 119 -20.58 9.29 31.23
N MET A 120 -19.69 10.28 31.06
CA MET A 120 -18.98 10.91 32.18
C MET A 120 -19.92 11.66 33.11
N PHE A 121 -20.90 12.39 32.58
CA PHE A 121 -21.91 13.06 33.39
C PHE A 121 -22.72 12.07 34.26
N LEU A 122 -23.15 10.95 33.68
CA LEU A 122 -23.82 9.88 34.42
C LEU A 122 -22.92 9.26 35.49
N GLN A 123 -21.62 9.11 35.20
CA GLN A 123 -20.64 8.64 36.17
C GLN A 123 -20.48 9.61 37.35
N SER A 124 -20.44 10.92 37.09
CA SER A 124 -20.41 11.95 38.14
C SER A 124 -21.67 11.93 39.01
N LEU A 125 -22.86 11.78 38.41
CA LEU A 125 -24.10 11.61 39.17
C LEU A 125 -24.07 10.32 40.01
N GLN A 126 -23.65 9.20 39.42
CA GLN A 126 -23.51 7.94 40.16
C GLN A 126 -22.60 8.09 41.39
N ASN A 127 -21.49 8.83 41.27
CA ASN A 127 -20.56 9.04 42.38
C ASN A 127 -21.13 10.00 43.44
N ALA A 128 -21.97 10.96 43.06
CA ALA A 128 -22.60 11.91 43.98
C ALA A 128 -23.76 11.31 44.79
N PHE A 129 -24.44 10.29 44.25
CA PHE A 129 -25.49 9.55 44.93
C PHE A 129 -24.93 8.19 45.39
N GLU A 130 -24.48 8.08 46.64
CA GLU A 130 -23.92 6.86 47.27
C GLU A 130 -24.68 5.57 46.87
N GLY A 131 -24.25 4.89 45.80
CA GLY A 131 -24.70 3.54 45.47
C GLY A 131 -26.02 3.39 44.69
N GLY A 132 -26.52 4.41 44.01
CA GLY A 132 -27.71 4.28 43.16
C GLY A 132 -27.53 3.25 42.03
N ASN A 133 -28.10 2.04 42.18
CA ASN A 133 -28.05 0.99 41.14
C ASN A 133 -28.55 1.48 39.77
N VAL A 134 -29.51 2.42 39.75
CA VAL A 134 -30.07 3.00 38.52
C VAL A 134 -29.01 3.75 37.71
N SER A 135 -28.22 4.62 38.35
CA SER A 135 -27.16 5.39 37.68
C SER A 135 -26.04 4.50 37.14
N LYS A 136 -25.71 3.42 37.87
CA LYS A 136 -24.73 2.41 37.43
C LYS A 136 -25.20 1.63 36.21
N VAL A 137 -26.49 1.26 36.16
CA VAL A 137 -27.08 0.59 35.00
C VAL A 137 -27.14 1.54 33.80
N ALA A 138 -27.53 2.80 34.00
CA ALA A 138 -27.57 3.81 32.92
C ALA A 138 -26.17 4.05 32.33
N TYR A 139 -25.14 4.20 33.17
CA TYR A 139 -23.75 4.30 32.73
C TYR A 139 -23.33 3.10 31.88
N ALA A 140 -23.65 1.87 32.34
CA ALA A 140 -23.29 0.65 31.63
C ALA A 140 -23.96 0.55 30.24
N ILE A 141 -25.22 0.98 30.11
CA ILE A 141 -25.93 0.99 28.82
C ILE A 141 -25.26 1.96 27.84
N VAL A 142 -24.98 3.20 28.26
CA VAL A 142 -24.32 4.20 27.40
C VAL A 142 -22.92 3.72 27.00
N PHE A 143 -22.18 3.12 27.93
CA PHE A 143 -20.88 2.55 27.63
C PHE A 143 -20.96 1.39 26.63
N MET A 144 -21.97 0.52 26.75
CA MET A 144 -22.19 -0.58 25.81
C MET A 144 -22.50 -0.08 24.40
N VAL A 145 -23.31 0.96 24.27
CA VAL A 145 -23.57 1.62 22.96
C VAL A 145 -22.28 2.15 22.35
N LEU A 146 -21.43 2.81 23.14
CA LEU A 146 -20.13 3.28 22.68
C LEU A 146 -19.23 2.14 22.19
N ILE A 147 -19.19 1.02 22.91
CA ILE A 147 -18.44 -0.17 22.53
C ILE A 147 -18.96 -0.76 21.21
N ILE A 148 -20.27 -0.83 21.03
CA ILE A 148 -20.88 -1.34 19.78
C ILE A 148 -20.44 -0.47 18.59
N ILE A 149 -20.51 0.86 18.73
CA ILE A 149 -20.08 1.80 17.68
C ILE A 149 -18.57 1.64 17.39
N ALA A 150 -17.76 1.51 18.44
CA ALA A 150 -16.32 1.24 18.36
C ALA A 150 -15.99 -0.04 17.61
N LEU A 151 -16.60 -1.16 18.00
CA LEU A 151 -16.38 -2.46 17.38
C LEU A 151 -16.87 -2.49 15.93
N ASN A 152 -18.00 -1.85 15.63
CA ASN A 152 -18.49 -1.74 14.26
C ASN A 152 -17.52 -0.97 13.37
N SER A 153 -16.98 0.17 13.86
CA SER A 153 -16.00 0.94 13.10
C SER A 153 -14.70 0.16 12.89
N PHE A 154 -14.30 -0.67 13.85
CA PHE A 154 -13.17 -1.57 13.68
C PHE A 154 -13.44 -2.69 12.68
N HIS A 155 -14.65 -3.25 12.69
CA HIS A 155 -15.10 -4.22 11.68
C HIS A 155 -15.05 -3.63 10.27
N VAL A 156 -15.54 -2.40 10.09
CA VAL A 156 -15.45 -1.67 8.82
C VAL A 156 -14.00 -1.52 8.35
N ALA A 157 -13.06 -1.22 9.24
CA ALA A 157 -11.64 -1.17 8.88
C ALA A 157 -11.07 -2.53 8.44
N ILE A 158 -11.52 -3.63 9.06
CA ILE A 158 -11.17 -5.00 8.62
C ILE A 158 -11.76 -5.28 7.23
N ASP A 159 -13.00 -4.89 6.98
CA ASP A 159 -13.66 -5.12 5.69
C ASP A 159 -12.96 -4.36 4.57
N TYR A 160 -12.63 -3.08 4.77
CA TYR A 160 -11.81 -2.31 3.83
C TYR A 160 -10.48 -2.99 3.52
N THR A 161 -9.86 -3.62 4.52
CA THR A 161 -8.60 -4.36 4.32
C THR A 161 -8.81 -5.64 3.52
N LYS A 162 -9.87 -6.41 3.83
CA LYS A 162 -10.20 -7.65 3.11
C LYS A 162 -10.53 -7.37 1.65
N GLU A 163 -11.36 -6.36 1.41
CA GLU A 163 -11.77 -5.93 0.08
C GLU A 163 -10.54 -5.47 -0.73
N ALA A 164 -9.71 -4.59 -0.17
CA ALA A 164 -8.49 -4.14 -0.83
C ALA A 164 -7.55 -5.31 -1.21
N ILE A 165 -7.32 -6.26 -0.29
CA ILE A 165 -6.50 -7.45 -0.54
C ILE A 165 -7.12 -8.33 -1.64
N GLY A 166 -8.44 -8.52 -1.61
CA GLY A 166 -9.16 -9.28 -2.63
C GLY A 166 -9.05 -8.62 -4.01
N THR A 167 -9.33 -7.33 -4.10
CA THR A 167 -9.22 -6.55 -5.35
C THR A 167 -7.80 -6.57 -5.89
N MET A 168 -6.78 -6.36 -5.05
CA MET A 168 -5.39 -6.44 -5.50
C MET A 168 -4.99 -7.87 -5.96
N THR A 169 -5.50 -8.91 -5.32
CA THR A 169 -5.23 -10.30 -5.71
C THR A 169 -5.85 -10.60 -7.08
N ASN A 170 -7.11 -10.22 -7.27
CA ASN A 170 -7.81 -10.37 -8.56
C ASN A 170 -7.15 -9.56 -9.67
N PHE A 171 -6.72 -8.32 -9.35
CA PHE A 171 -5.99 -7.46 -10.26
C PHE A 171 -4.67 -8.09 -10.71
N ILE A 172 -3.89 -8.68 -9.79
CA ILE A 172 -2.64 -9.36 -10.15
C ILE A 172 -2.92 -10.58 -11.02
N ILE A 173 -3.96 -11.37 -10.72
CA ILE A 173 -4.34 -12.53 -11.54
C ILE A 173 -4.67 -12.10 -12.98
N ALA A 174 -5.39 -11.00 -13.15
CA ALA A 174 -5.68 -10.39 -14.45
C ALA A 174 -4.42 -9.88 -15.16
N LEU A 175 -3.46 -9.34 -14.40
CA LEU A 175 -2.22 -8.79 -14.94
C LEU A 175 -1.17 -9.86 -15.30
N ILE A 176 -1.22 -11.05 -14.67
CA ILE A 176 -0.22 -12.12 -14.85
C ILE A 176 -0.08 -12.55 -16.32
N PRO A 177 -1.15 -12.94 -17.05
CA PRO A 177 -1.03 -13.38 -18.44
C PRO A 177 -0.29 -12.37 -19.31
N LEU A 178 -0.58 -11.09 -19.08
CA LEU A 178 0.02 -9.98 -19.79
C LEU A 178 1.52 -9.87 -19.54
N LEU A 179 1.92 -9.94 -18.27
CA LEU A 179 3.33 -9.87 -17.90
C LEU A 179 4.11 -11.11 -18.34
N LEU A 180 3.47 -12.28 -18.33
CA LEU A 180 4.07 -13.51 -18.85
C LEU A 180 4.27 -13.48 -20.36
N ALA A 181 3.29 -12.97 -21.11
CA ALA A 181 3.42 -12.76 -22.55
C ALA A 181 4.58 -11.82 -22.87
N LEU A 182 4.74 -10.75 -22.09
CA LEU A 182 5.85 -9.82 -22.22
C LEU A 182 7.21 -10.50 -21.95
N ILE A 183 7.33 -11.27 -20.86
CA ILE A 183 8.55 -12.03 -20.53
C ILE A 183 8.87 -13.08 -21.61
N ALA A 184 7.86 -13.79 -22.10
CA ALA A 184 8.01 -14.79 -23.15
C ALA A 184 8.48 -14.15 -24.47
N SER A 185 7.88 -13.01 -24.84
CA SER A 185 8.22 -12.27 -26.05
C SER A 185 9.64 -11.68 -26.02
N SER A 186 10.15 -11.36 -24.83
CA SER A 186 11.53 -10.89 -24.66
C SER A 186 12.56 -12.02 -24.63
N GLY A 187 12.15 -13.29 -24.71
CA GLY A 187 13.01 -14.46 -24.74
C GLY A 187 13.12 -15.21 -23.41
N GLY A 188 12.44 -14.76 -22.36
CA GLY A 188 12.44 -15.37 -21.03
C GLY A 188 11.43 -16.51 -20.85
N LEU A 189 11.33 -17.44 -21.80
CA LEU A 189 10.30 -18.52 -21.74
C LEU A 189 10.39 -19.36 -20.45
N ILE A 190 11.60 -19.61 -19.96
CA ILE A 190 11.84 -20.37 -18.72
C ILE A 190 11.39 -19.55 -17.50
N SER A 191 11.77 -18.27 -17.44
CA SER A 191 11.31 -17.33 -16.42
C SER A 191 9.78 -17.23 -16.39
N ALA A 192 9.12 -17.08 -17.54
CA ALA A 192 7.67 -17.00 -17.63
C ALA A 192 6.97 -18.26 -17.08
N ALA A 193 7.44 -19.45 -17.46
CA ALA A 193 6.87 -20.71 -16.98
C ALA A 193 6.98 -20.87 -15.45
N PHE A 194 8.04 -20.31 -14.85
CA PHE A 194 8.28 -20.40 -13.42
C PHE A 194 7.53 -19.34 -12.60
N PHE A 195 7.45 -18.09 -13.08
CA PHE A 195 6.77 -17.00 -12.36
C PHE A 195 5.25 -17.21 -12.25
N HIS A 196 4.62 -17.89 -13.21
CA HIS A 196 3.17 -18.12 -13.19
C HIS A 196 2.66 -18.83 -11.92
N PRO A 197 3.07 -20.08 -11.60
CA PRO A 197 2.61 -20.77 -10.39
C PRO A 197 3.12 -20.11 -9.12
N LEU A 198 4.30 -19.51 -9.16
CA LEU A 198 4.91 -18.87 -8.00
C LEU A 198 4.11 -17.66 -7.51
N ILE A 199 3.79 -16.72 -8.40
CA ILE A 199 3.07 -15.51 -8.03
C ILE A 199 1.67 -15.88 -7.55
N ILE A 200 0.99 -16.79 -8.26
CA ILE A 200 -0.34 -17.27 -7.83
C ILE A 200 -0.27 -17.88 -6.42
N PHE A 201 0.76 -18.69 -6.14
CA PHE A 201 0.98 -19.27 -4.81
C PHE A 201 1.20 -18.20 -3.75
N LEU A 202 2.12 -17.26 -4.00
CA LEU A 202 2.45 -16.19 -3.06
C LEU A 202 1.26 -15.27 -2.78
N MET A 203 0.53 -14.85 -3.81
CA MET A 203 -0.62 -13.95 -3.66
C MET A 203 -1.77 -14.62 -2.90
N ASN A 204 -2.15 -15.85 -3.27
CA ASN A 204 -3.21 -16.57 -2.57
C ASN A 204 -2.83 -16.89 -1.13
N THR A 205 -1.60 -17.35 -0.90
CA THR A 205 -1.13 -17.65 0.46
C THR A 205 -1.11 -16.39 1.33
N SER A 206 -0.67 -15.25 0.77
CA SER A 206 -0.74 -13.96 1.44
C SER A 206 -2.18 -13.64 1.81
N GLY A 207 -3.08 -13.59 0.82
CA GLY A 207 -4.49 -13.27 1.00
C GLY A 207 -5.16 -14.13 2.08
N LEU A 208 -4.98 -15.46 2.00
CA LEU A 208 -5.53 -16.40 2.98
C LEU A 208 -4.96 -16.19 4.38
N LEU A 209 -3.63 -16.03 4.50
CA LEU A 209 -2.99 -15.80 5.80
C LEU A 209 -3.52 -14.54 6.47
N ILE A 210 -3.69 -13.45 5.71
CA ILE A 210 -4.12 -12.18 6.28
C ILE A 210 -5.61 -12.24 6.63
N GLN A 211 -6.44 -12.67 5.69
CA GLN A 211 -7.89 -12.63 5.84
C GLN A 211 -8.40 -13.63 6.88
N ASN A 212 -7.78 -14.81 6.97
CA ASN A 212 -8.27 -15.91 7.81
C ASN A 212 -7.48 -16.08 9.12
N ILE A 213 -6.29 -15.51 9.25
CA ILE A 213 -5.46 -15.64 10.46
C ILE A 213 -5.17 -14.28 11.09
N VAL A 214 -4.52 -13.36 10.37
CA VAL A 214 -4.05 -12.09 10.94
C VAL A 214 -5.21 -11.18 11.34
N LEU A 215 -6.17 -10.91 10.45
CA LEU A 215 -7.29 -10.01 10.74
C LEU A 215 -8.21 -10.55 11.85
N PRO A 216 -8.58 -11.86 11.88
CA PRO A 216 -9.34 -12.42 12.99
C PRO A 216 -8.61 -12.36 14.34
N LEU A 217 -7.28 -12.57 14.36
CA LEU A 217 -6.50 -12.45 15.59
C LEU A 217 -6.42 -10.99 16.08
N LEU A 218 -6.26 -10.02 15.16
CA LEU A 218 -6.36 -8.59 15.50
C LEU A 218 -7.75 -8.23 16.01
N PHE A 219 -8.81 -8.79 15.41
CA PHE A 219 -10.19 -8.63 15.87
C PHE A 219 -10.37 -9.11 17.31
N LEU A 220 -9.95 -10.35 17.57
CA LEU A 220 -10.03 -10.97 18.88
C LEU A 220 -9.19 -10.21 19.93
N SER A 221 -7.99 -9.75 19.54
CA SER A 221 -7.15 -8.92 20.40
C SER A 221 -7.85 -7.62 20.80
N ALA A 222 -8.50 -6.92 19.87
CA ALA A 222 -9.22 -5.69 20.19
C ALA A 222 -10.40 -5.96 21.12
N LEU A 223 -11.19 -7.00 20.84
CA LEU A 223 -12.31 -7.41 21.69
C LEU A 223 -11.85 -7.70 23.11
N LEU A 224 -10.82 -8.54 23.28
CA LEU A 224 -10.25 -8.86 24.59
C LEU A 224 -9.70 -7.61 25.32
N SER A 225 -9.06 -6.69 24.60
CA SER A 225 -8.57 -5.44 25.19
C SER A 225 -9.72 -4.58 25.74
N ILE A 226 -10.85 -4.52 25.02
CA ILE A 226 -12.05 -3.79 25.46
C ILE A 226 -12.72 -4.48 26.64
N VAL A 227 -12.85 -5.81 26.61
CA VAL A 227 -13.36 -6.60 27.75
C VAL A 227 -12.48 -6.43 28.99
N SER A 228 -11.16 -6.40 28.82
CA SER A 228 -10.21 -6.12 29.90
C SER A 228 -10.38 -4.71 30.47
N THR A 229 -10.88 -3.76 29.68
CA THR A 229 -11.16 -2.39 30.14
C THR A 229 -12.45 -2.33 30.96
N LEU A 230 -13.43 -3.18 30.64
CA LEU A 230 -14.71 -3.30 31.35
C LEU A 230 -14.56 -3.90 32.77
N SER A 231 -13.69 -4.89 32.94
CA SER A 231 -13.53 -5.59 34.22
C SER A 231 -12.39 -5.01 35.06
N PRO A 232 -12.65 -4.53 36.29
CA PRO A 232 -11.57 -4.11 37.19
C PRO A 232 -10.76 -5.29 37.75
N GLN A 233 -11.37 -6.47 37.89
CA GLN A 233 -10.73 -7.64 38.53
C GLN A 233 -10.13 -8.65 37.54
N TYR A 234 -10.80 -8.89 36.42
CA TYR A 234 -10.38 -9.90 35.45
C TYR A 234 -9.79 -9.24 34.21
N LYS A 235 -8.47 -9.03 34.24
CA LYS A 235 -7.73 -8.44 33.12
C LYS A 235 -7.24 -9.52 32.16
N VAL A 236 -7.63 -9.41 30.89
CA VAL A 236 -7.14 -10.26 29.78
C VAL A 236 -6.21 -9.49 28.84
N THR A 237 -5.69 -8.34 29.27
CA THR A 237 -4.82 -7.46 28.47
C THR A 237 -3.57 -8.17 27.95
N GLN A 238 -2.97 -9.05 28.75
CA GLN A 238 -1.78 -9.79 28.33
C GLN A 238 -2.08 -10.74 27.18
N LEU A 239 -3.19 -11.48 27.26
CA LEU A 239 -3.64 -12.36 26.18
C LEU A 239 -3.96 -11.55 24.92
N ALA A 240 -4.66 -10.43 25.07
CA ALA A 240 -4.93 -9.53 23.96
C ALA A 240 -3.65 -9.04 23.27
N ASN A 241 -2.65 -8.61 24.05
CA ASN A 241 -1.35 -8.19 23.53
C ASN A 241 -0.60 -9.35 22.88
N LEU A 242 -0.67 -10.56 23.44
CA LEU A 242 -0.04 -11.75 22.87
C LEU A 242 -0.61 -12.06 21.49
N LEU A 243 -1.94 -12.08 21.33
CA LEU A 243 -2.58 -12.32 20.03
C LEU A 243 -2.19 -11.27 19.00
N ARG A 244 -2.12 -10.00 19.41
CA ARG A 244 -1.68 -8.90 18.53
C ARG A 244 -0.23 -9.07 18.09
N ASN A 245 0.65 -9.34 19.04
CA ASN A 245 2.07 -9.54 18.76
C ASN A 245 2.28 -10.76 17.86
N TRP A 246 1.52 -11.83 18.06
CA TRP A 246 1.51 -12.99 17.16
C TRP A 246 1.00 -12.65 15.77
N SER A 247 -0.06 -11.84 15.67
CA SER A 247 -0.62 -11.41 14.38
C SER A 247 0.42 -10.66 13.54
N ILE A 248 1.08 -9.66 14.15
CA ILE A 248 2.08 -8.84 13.48
C ILE A 248 3.40 -9.61 13.28
N GLY A 249 3.78 -10.44 14.26
CA GLY A 249 4.96 -11.30 14.16
C GLY A 249 4.84 -12.32 13.04
N LEU A 250 3.69 -12.97 12.90
CA LEU A 250 3.39 -13.89 11.81
C LEU A 250 3.48 -13.18 10.45
N LEU A 251 2.93 -11.97 10.36
CA LEU A 251 3.00 -11.19 9.13
C LEU A 251 4.44 -10.78 8.77
N GLY A 252 5.27 -10.41 9.76
CA GLY A 252 6.69 -10.11 9.58
C GLY A 252 7.53 -11.34 9.18
N ILE A 253 7.26 -12.50 9.79
CA ILE A 253 7.88 -13.78 9.39
C ILE A 253 7.48 -14.11 7.95
N PHE A 254 6.20 -14.00 7.63
CA PHE A 254 5.71 -14.27 6.28
C PHE A 254 6.33 -13.31 5.25
N MET A 255 6.47 -12.02 5.58
CA MET A 255 7.21 -11.04 4.77
C MET A 255 8.67 -11.42 4.55
N THR A 256 9.33 -11.95 5.58
CA THR A 256 10.71 -12.44 5.47
C THR A 256 10.80 -13.62 4.50
N VAL A 257 9.90 -14.61 4.66
CA VAL A 257 9.83 -15.78 3.77
C VAL A 257 9.52 -15.33 2.35
N PHE A 258 8.57 -14.43 2.17
CA PHE A 258 8.18 -13.86 0.89
C PHE A 258 9.36 -13.21 0.18
N LEU A 259 10.08 -12.32 0.87
CA LEU A 259 11.29 -11.69 0.35
C LEU A 259 12.39 -12.72 0.04
N GLY A 260 12.56 -13.73 0.89
CA GLY A 260 13.54 -14.81 0.67
C GLY A 260 13.24 -15.63 -0.57
N VAL A 261 11.98 -16.04 -0.74
CA VAL A 261 11.48 -16.80 -1.90
C VAL A 261 11.70 -15.99 -3.18
N ILE A 262 11.25 -14.73 -3.18
CA ILE A 262 11.43 -13.80 -4.29
C ILE A 262 12.90 -13.55 -4.63
N SER A 263 13.75 -13.39 -3.61
CA SER A 263 15.18 -13.10 -3.76
C SER A 263 15.94 -14.27 -4.41
N VAL A 264 15.72 -15.50 -3.92
CA VAL A 264 16.31 -16.71 -4.49
C VAL A 264 15.84 -16.94 -5.92
N GLN A 265 14.55 -16.72 -6.18
CA GLN A 265 13.95 -17.02 -7.47
C GLN A 265 14.28 -15.95 -8.52
N GLY A 266 14.31 -14.67 -8.14
CA GLY A 266 14.77 -13.59 -9.01
C GLY A 266 16.25 -13.73 -9.39
N ALA A 267 17.09 -14.22 -8.48
CA ALA A 267 18.50 -14.52 -8.77
C ALA A 267 18.67 -15.72 -9.72
N THR A 268 17.90 -16.78 -9.52
CA THR A 268 18.00 -18.01 -10.33
C THR A 268 17.52 -17.78 -11.76
N ALA A 269 16.40 -17.06 -11.93
CA ALA A 269 15.88 -16.66 -13.24
C ALA A 269 16.88 -15.82 -14.05
N ALA A 270 17.57 -14.87 -13.40
CA ALA A 270 18.60 -14.05 -14.04
C ALA A 270 19.83 -14.87 -14.48
N VAL A 271 20.19 -15.92 -13.74
CA VAL A 271 21.30 -16.82 -14.09
C VAL A 271 20.92 -17.77 -15.22
N THR A 272 19.70 -18.33 -15.22
CA THR A 272 19.22 -19.23 -16.29
C THR A 272 19.04 -18.51 -17.61
N ASP A 273 18.70 -17.23 -17.58
CA ASP A 273 18.56 -16.40 -18.79
C ASP A 273 19.91 -15.79 -19.25
N GLY A 274 21.03 -16.14 -18.60
CA GLY A 274 22.41 -15.84 -19.04
C GLY A 274 22.93 -14.44 -18.70
N ILE A 275 22.27 -13.71 -17.80
CA ILE A 275 22.54 -12.28 -17.58
C ILE A 275 23.19 -12.05 -16.22
N THR A 276 24.49 -12.25 -16.19
CA THR A 276 25.31 -12.08 -15.00
C THR A 276 25.56 -10.59 -14.73
N VAL A 277 25.37 -10.18 -13.46
CA VAL A 277 26.19 -9.19 -12.70
C VAL A 277 25.39 -8.09 -11.97
N ARG A 278 24.20 -7.62 -12.40
CA ARG A 278 23.56 -6.45 -11.73
C ARG A 278 22.40 -6.75 -10.77
N THR A 279 21.82 -7.94 -10.79
CA THR A 279 20.70 -8.33 -9.89
C THR A 279 21.19 -8.90 -8.55
N ALA A 280 22.41 -9.45 -8.50
CA ALA A 280 22.97 -10.06 -7.29
C ALA A 280 23.13 -9.07 -6.12
N LYS A 281 23.31 -7.77 -6.41
CA LYS A 281 23.44 -6.73 -5.36
C LYS A 281 22.14 -6.47 -4.58
N PHE A 282 20.98 -6.88 -5.10
CA PHE A 282 19.70 -6.81 -4.39
C PHE A 282 19.42 -8.01 -3.48
N VAL A 283 20.25 -9.05 -3.56
CA VAL A 283 19.97 -10.38 -3.00
C VAL A 283 20.79 -10.66 -1.73
N THR A 284 21.64 -9.73 -1.27
CA THR A 284 22.62 -10.00 -0.18
C THR A 284 22.46 -9.15 1.09
N GLY A 285 21.41 -8.33 1.21
CA GLY A 285 21.21 -7.46 2.38
C GLY A 285 20.27 -8.05 3.43
N ASN A 286 20.82 -8.56 4.54
CA ASN A 286 20.16 -8.87 5.83
C ASN A 286 18.62 -9.02 5.82
N PHE A 287 18.14 -10.19 5.38
CA PHE A 287 16.72 -10.56 5.28
C PHE A 287 16.00 -10.77 6.61
N VAL A 288 16.58 -10.40 7.75
CA VAL A 288 15.90 -10.48 9.05
C VAL A 288 15.37 -9.08 9.40
N PRO A 289 14.08 -8.79 9.17
CA PRO A 289 13.51 -7.52 9.52
C PRO A 289 13.59 -7.32 11.04
N VAL A 290 14.38 -6.34 11.47
CA VAL A 290 14.35 -5.84 12.84
C VAL A 290 13.42 -4.64 12.89
N ILE A 291 12.56 -4.59 13.91
CA ILE A 291 11.60 -3.51 14.12
C ILE A 291 12.33 -2.16 14.04
N GLY A 292 11.97 -1.33 13.04
CA GLY A 292 12.60 -0.03 12.76
C GLY A 292 13.51 0.00 11.51
N ARG A 293 14.19 -1.10 11.16
CA ARG A 293 14.96 -1.21 9.90
C ARG A 293 14.08 -1.48 8.68
N MET A 294 12.94 -2.14 8.88
CA MET A 294 11.99 -2.44 7.81
C MET A 294 11.56 -1.23 6.98
N PHE A 295 11.45 -0.03 7.58
CA PHE A 295 11.01 1.15 6.85
C PHE A 295 12.08 1.64 5.87
N THR A 296 13.34 1.69 6.31
CA THR A 296 14.48 2.06 5.46
C THR A 296 14.73 1.00 4.39
N ASP A 297 14.71 -0.28 4.77
CA ASP A 297 14.92 -1.39 3.85
C ASP A 297 13.78 -1.46 2.80
N ALA A 298 12.53 -1.24 3.20
CA ALA A 298 11.41 -1.17 2.28
C ALA A 298 11.52 0.04 1.34
N ALA A 299 11.88 1.22 1.85
CA ALA A 299 12.05 2.42 1.02
C ALA A 299 13.17 2.24 -0.02
N ASP A 300 14.33 1.73 0.38
CA ASP A 300 15.44 1.42 -0.52
C ASP A 300 15.02 0.37 -1.56
N THR A 301 14.24 -0.63 -1.14
CA THR A 301 13.69 -1.65 -2.04
C THR A 301 12.71 -1.03 -3.04
N VAL A 302 11.79 -0.16 -2.63
CA VAL A 302 10.85 0.53 -3.54
C VAL A 302 11.60 1.40 -4.56
N ILE A 303 12.55 2.22 -4.11
CA ILE A 303 13.33 3.11 -4.99
C ILE A 303 14.04 2.28 -6.05
N SER A 304 14.66 1.19 -5.62
CA SER A 304 15.39 0.29 -6.48
C SER A 304 14.52 -0.49 -7.45
N ALA A 305 13.40 -1.01 -6.95
CA ALA A 305 12.34 -1.66 -7.70
C ALA A 305 11.81 -0.74 -8.81
N SER A 306 11.59 0.53 -8.48
CA SER A 306 11.03 1.52 -9.41
C SER A 306 11.89 1.73 -10.66
N VAL A 307 13.23 1.60 -10.56
CA VAL A 307 14.16 1.71 -11.71
C VAL A 307 14.01 0.54 -12.70
N LEU A 308 13.48 -0.60 -12.24
CA LEU A 308 13.25 -1.78 -13.07
C LEU A 308 11.96 -1.67 -13.88
N LEU A 309 11.02 -0.81 -13.46
CA LEU A 309 9.76 -0.50 -14.14
C LEU A 309 10.02 0.38 -15.36
N LYS A 310 10.54 -0.20 -16.44
CA LYS A 310 10.72 0.51 -17.72
C LYS A 310 9.67 0.14 -18.77
N ASN A 311 8.89 -0.91 -18.51
CA ASN A 311 7.82 -1.34 -19.40
C ASN A 311 6.52 -0.60 -19.07
N THR A 312 5.87 -0.07 -20.10
CA THR A 312 4.59 0.64 -20.08
C THR A 312 3.49 -0.09 -19.30
N VAL A 313 3.27 -1.36 -19.60
CA VAL A 313 2.28 -2.21 -18.92
C VAL A 313 2.65 -2.40 -17.45
N GLY A 314 3.93 -2.58 -17.16
CA GLY A 314 4.42 -2.74 -15.81
C GLY A 314 4.22 -1.49 -14.93
N ILE A 315 4.52 -0.32 -15.49
CA ILE A 315 4.29 0.98 -14.83
C ILE A 315 2.79 1.18 -14.58
N ALA A 316 1.95 0.92 -15.58
CA ALA A 316 0.49 1.02 -15.44
C ALA A 316 -0.03 0.05 -14.37
N GLY A 317 0.45 -1.21 -14.39
CA GLY A 317 0.08 -2.24 -13.44
C GLY A 317 0.41 -1.84 -12.00
N VAL A 318 1.63 -1.35 -11.75
CA VAL A 318 2.04 -0.85 -10.45
C VAL A 318 1.24 0.38 -10.04
N ALA A 319 1.00 1.34 -10.94
CA ALA A 319 0.25 2.54 -10.63
C ALA A 319 -1.19 2.21 -10.20
N ILE A 320 -1.88 1.35 -10.95
CA ILE A 320 -3.24 0.87 -10.62
C ILE A 320 -3.24 0.15 -9.28
N LEU A 321 -2.30 -0.77 -9.04
CA LEU A 321 -2.18 -1.47 -7.76
C LEU A 321 -2.00 -0.50 -6.59
N LEU A 322 -1.14 0.51 -6.73
CA LEU A 322 -0.92 1.50 -5.69
C LEU A 322 -2.18 2.34 -5.44
N MET A 323 -2.97 2.67 -6.46
CA MET A 323 -4.25 3.36 -6.26
C MET A 323 -5.28 2.46 -5.55
N ILE A 324 -5.43 1.21 -5.98
CA ILE A 324 -6.31 0.23 -5.32
C ILE A 324 -5.96 0.09 -3.83
N ALA A 325 -4.67 0.12 -3.48
CA ALA A 325 -4.22 0.04 -2.09
C ALA A 325 -4.37 1.36 -1.31
N ALA A 326 -4.06 2.49 -1.94
CA ALA A 326 -3.93 3.78 -1.26
C ALA A 326 -5.26 4.29 -0.70
N PHE A 327 -6.36 4.21 -1.46
CA PHE A 327 -7.65 4.74 -1.01
C PHE A 327 -8.20 4.01 0.22
N PRO A 328 -8.27 2.66 0.26
CA PRO A 328 -8.65 1.93 1.46
C PRO A 328 -7.69 2.18 2.64
N ALA A 329 -6.39 2.30 2.39
CA ALA A 329 -5.42 2.60 3.43
C ALA A 329 -5.67 3.97 4.08
N ILE A 330 -6.02 4.99 3.29
CA ILE A 330 -6.41 6.32 3.80
C ILE A 330 -7.70 6.23 4.62
N LYS A 331 -8.73 5.50 4.14
CA LYS A 331 -9.99 5.30 4.91
C LYS A 331 -9.72 4.71 6.29
N ILE A 332 -8.90 3.65 6.36
CA ILE A 332 -8.52 3.01 7.62
C ILE A 332 -7.75 3.98 8.53
N LEU A 333 -6.82 4.75 7.97
CA LEU A 333 -6.03 5.73 8.72
C LEU A 333 -6.92 6.86 9.27
N MET A 334 -7.92 7.33 8.51
CA MET A 334 -8.88 8.32 8.98
C MET A 334 -9.73 7.79 10.14
N ILE A 335 -10.18 6.53 10.10
CA ILE A 335 -10.86 5.90 11.24
C ILE A 335 -9.95 5.90 12.47
N ALA A 336 -8.69 5.47 12.34
CA ALA A 336 -7.74 5.46 13.45
C ALA A 336 -7.53 6.86 14.05
N LEU A 337 -7.43 7.88 13.18
CA LEU A 337 -7.26 9.28 13.56
C LEU A 337 -8.49 9.82 14.31
N ILE A 338 -9.70 9.51 13.84
CA ILE A 338 -10.96 9.94 14.49
C ILE A 338 -11.04 9.41 15.92
N TYR A 339 -10.77 8.11 16.12
CA TYR A 339 -10.77 7.53 17.46
C TYR A 339 -9.64 8.10 18.33
N LYS A 340 -8.46 8.36 17.75
CA LYS A 340 -7.34 8.97 18.49
C LYS A 340 -7.68 10.38 18.94
N LEU A 341 -8.27 11.17 18.05
CA LEU A 341 -8.67 12.54 18.30
C LEU A 341 -9.81 12.61 19.31
N ALA A 342 -10.82 11.73 19.20
CA ALA A 342 -11.86 11.60 20.22
C ALA A 342 -11.25 11.30 21.60
N ALA A 343 -10.38 10.29 21.70
CA ALA A 343 -9.73 9.94 22.95
C ALA A 343 -8.91 11.10 23.53
N ALA A 344 -8.13 11.79 22.69
CA ALA A 344 -7.28 12.91 23.10
C ALA A 344 -8.08 14.14 23.56
N LEU A 345 -9.13 14.52 22.83
CA LEU A 345 -9.99 15.66 23.17
C LEU A 345 -10.81 15.41 24.45
N LEU A 346 -11.21 14.17 24.68
CA LEU A 346 -12.01 13.79 25.85
C LEU A 346 -11.13 13.55 27.09
N GLN A 347 -9.83 13.26 26.94
CA GLN A 347 -8.94 12.93 28.05
C GLN A 347 -8.93 13.98 29.19
N PRO A 348 -8.91 15.30 28.93
CA PRO A 348 -8.97 16.33 29.99
C PRO A 348 -10.25 16.29 30.84
N LEU A 349 -11.32 15.65 30.36
CA LEU A 349 -12.61 15.61 31.05
C LEU A 349 -12.70 14.55 32.15
N GLY A 350 -11.65 13.73 32.35
CA GLY A 350 -11.58 12.82 33.51
C GLY A 350 -11.06 11.40 33.25
N GLY A 351 -10.53 11.10 32.07
CA GLY A 351 -10.00 9.77 31.77
C GLY A 351 -11.08 8.66 31.79
N GLY A 352 -10.67 7.42 32.07
CA GLY A 352 -11.58 6.32 32.37
C GLY A 352 -11.75 5.24 31.30
N PRO A 353 -12.62 4.23 31.55
CA PRO A 353 -12.80 3.06 30.69
C PRO A 353 -13.22 3.40 29.26
N VAL A 354 -14.08 4.41 29.10
CA VAL A 354 -14.58 4.87 27.79
C VAL A 354 -13.42 5.40 26.93
N ILE A 355 -12.65 6.35 27.44
CA ILE A 355 -11.53 6.96 26.71
C ILE A 355 -10.45 5.92 26.41
N THR A 356 -10.20 5.01 27.35
CA THR A 356 -9.27 3.88 27.16
C THR A 356 -9.74 2.94 26.04
N CYS A 357 -11.05 2.70 25.93
CA CYS A 357 -11.63 1.92 24.83
C CYS A 357 -11.44 2.62 23.48
N LEU A 358 -11.67 3.94 23.41
CA LEU A 358 -11.44 4.71 22.17
C LEU A 358 -9.98 4.65 21.71
N ASP A 359 -9.03 4.84 22.64
CA ASP A 359 -7.59 4.74 22.34
C ASP A 359 -7.18 3.32 21.94
N THR A 360 -7.80 2.30 22.56
CA THR A 360 -7.58 0.88 22.20
C THR A 360 -8.04 0.59 20.78
N ILE A 361 -9.21 1.08 20.37
CA ILE A 361 -9.71 0.92 18.99
C ILE A 361 -8.79 1.63 18.01
N SER A 362 -8.40 2.88 18.29
CA SER A 362 -7.46 3.62 17.43
C SER A 362 -6.18 2.82 17.18
N LYS A 363 -5.56 2.29 18.23
CA LYS A 363 -4.37 1.44 18.12
C LYS A 363 -4.65 0.18 17.30
N SER A 364 -5.75 -0.53 17.56
CA SER A 364 -6.12 -1.73 16.81
C SER A 364 -6.33 -1.47 15.31
N VAL A 365 -6.95 -0.35 14.95
CA VAL A 365 -7.11 0.07 13.55
C VAL A 365 -5.75 0.35 12.90
N ILE A 366 -4.78 0.93 13.63
CA ILE A 366 -3.41 1.12 13.13
C ILE A 366 -2.72 -0.22 12.80
N TYR A 367 -2.95 -1.28 13.59
CA TYR A 367 -2.40 -2.60 13.28
C TYR A 367 -3.05 -3.21 12.02
N VAL A 368 -4.32 -2.94 11.77
CA VAL A 368 -5.01 -3.33 10.53
C VAL A 368 -4.44 -2.56 9.34
N PHE A 369 -4.21 -1.25 9.47
CA PHE A 369 -3.50 -0.46 8.46
C PHE A 369 -2.11 -1.01 8.15
N ALA A 370 -1.33 -1.35 9.19
CA ALA A 370 -0.01 -1.94 9.01
C ALA A 370 -0.07 -3.28 8.26
N ALA A 371 -1.10 -4.10 8.54
CA ALA A 371 -1.33 -5.34 7.83
C ALA A 371 -1.61 -5.11 6.33
N LEU A 372 -2.49 -4.16 5.99
CA LEU A 372 -2.74 -3.79 4.60
C LEU A 372 -1.46 -3.30 3.92
N ALA A 373 -0.71 -2.40 4.56
CA ALA A 373 0.50 -1.79 3.99
C ALA A 373 1.58 -2.84 3.65
N ILE A 374 1.83 -3.80 4.54
CA ILE A 374 2.81 -4.88 4.30
C ILE A 374 2.42 -5.72 3.09
N VAL A 375 1.13 -5.96 2.90
CA VAL A 375 0.62 -6.84 1.84
C VAL A 375 0.61 -6.13 0.50
N SER A 376 0.18 -4.87 0.49
CA SER A 376 0.34 -4.00 -0.68
C SER A 376 1.81 -3.91 -1.11
N PHE A 377 2.74 -3.86 -0.15
CA PHE A 377 4.17 -3.87 -0.45
C PHE A 377 4.64 -5.21 -1.04
N MET A 378 4.21 -6.35 -0.49
CA MET A 378 4.47 -7.68 -1.08
C MET A 378 4.02 -7.76 -2.55
N PHE A 379 2.82 -7.27 -2.81
CA PHE A 379 2.19 -7.31 -4.13
C PHE A 379 2.92 -6.40 -5.12
N PHE A 380 3.29 -5.19 -4.68
CA PHE A 380 4.16 -4.29 -5.43
C PHE A 380 5.49 -4.95 -5.83
N LEU A 381 6.15 -5.66 -4.90
CA LEU A 381 7.42 -6.36 -5.19
C LEU A 381 7.24 -7.50 -6.19
N SER A 382 6.12 -8.21 -6.12
CA SER A 382 5.81 -9.30 -7.05
C SER A 382 5.71 -8.80 -8.48
N ILE A 383 4.95 -7.72 -8.70
CA ILE A 383 4.82 -7.10 -10.02
C ILE A 383 6.19 -6.60 -10.50
N THR A 384 6.91 -5.88 -9.64
CA THR A 384 8.22 -5.32 -9.99
C THR A 384 9.20 -6.40 -10.47
N ILE A 385 9.30 -7.51 -9.75
CA ILE A 385 10.29 -8.54 -10.06
C ILE A 385 9.93 -9.33 -11.30
N MET A 386 8.63 -9.54 -11.53
CA MET A 386 8.14 -10.09 -12.79
C MET A 386 8.52 -9.18 -13.97
N ILE A 387 8.39 -7.86 -13.85
CA ILE A 387 8.81 -6.90 -14.89
C ILE A 387 10.33 -6.90 -15.06
N ALA A 388 11.08 -6.96 -13.97
CA ALA A 388 12.54 -7.00 -14.01
C ALA A 388 13.03 -8.22 -14.81
N ALA A 389 12.44 -9.40 -14.57
CA ALA A 389 12.76 -10.61 -15.32
C ALA A 389 12.51 -10.44 -16.83
N GLY A 390 11.41 -9.79 -17.24
CA GLY A 390 11.11 -9.57 -18.66
C GLY A 390 11.99 -8.52 -19.35
N ASN A 391 12.44 -7.51 -18.61
CA ASN A 391 13.19 -6.38 -19.17
C ASN A 391 14.69 -6.66 -19.28
N ILE A 392 15.24 -7.50 -18.41
CA ILE A 392 16.66 -7.86 -18.43
C ILE A 392 16.98 -8.62 -19.73
N THR A 393 16.09 -9.46 -20.24
CA THR A 393 16.25 -10.17 -21.52
C THR A 393 16.28 -9.23 -22.74
N LEU A 394 15.64 -8.05 -22.68
CA LEU A 394 15.69 -7.04 -23.74
C LEU A 394 17.02 -6.25 -23.78
N MET A 395 17.75 -6.18 -22.66
CA MET A 395 18.90 -5.28 -22.50
C MET A 395 20.26 -5.95 -22.81
N VAL A 396 20.26 -7.25 -23.15
CA VAL A 396 21.46 -8.04 -23.53
C VAL A 396 21.58 -8.23 -25.05
N ARG A 397 20.73 -7.56 -25.83
CA ARG A 397 20.94 -7.39 -27.28
C ARG A 397 21.68 -6.09 -27.58
#